data_AF-A0A9E5G187-F1
#
_entry.id   AF-A0A9E5G187-F1
#
_cell.length_a   1.000
_cell.length_b   1.000
_cell.length_c   1.000
_cell.angle_alpha   90.00
_cell.angle_beta   90.00
_cell.angle_gamma   90.00
#
_symmetry.space_group_name_H-M   'P 1'
#
loop_
_entity.id
_entity.type
_entity.pdbx_description
1 polymer ?
#
loop_
_entity_poly.entity_id
_entity_poly.type
_entity_poly.pdbx_seq_one_letter_code
_entity_poly.pdbx_strand_id
1 'polypeptide(L)'
;MPAAAPVAIKSVRLKVGLEIHIELATRSKMFARAGSPGNPEFYDREPNSLVTPTVAALPGTLPVMNLRAVEMSMMVGLALGCSIARRSKWDRK
;
A
#
# COMPACT_ATOMS: atom_id res chain seq x y z
N MET A 1 -33.72 -17.91 -43.07
CA MET A 1 -34.05 -17.57 -41.67
C MET A 1 -33.89 -16.07 -41.51
N PRO A 2 -34.88 -15.33 -41.00
CA PRO A 2 -34.76 -13.88 -40.87
C PRO A 2 -33.68 -13.55 -39.82
N ALA A 3 -32.79 -12.61 -40.17
CA ALA A 3 -31.75 -12.12 -39.27
C ALA A 3 -32.41 -11.40 -38.08
N ALA A 4 -31.98 -11.73 -36.85
CA ALA A 4 -32.47 -11.06 -35.66
C ALA A 4 -32.17 -9.55 -35.74
N ALA A 5 -33.17 -8.73 -35.48
CA ALA A 5 -33.03 -7.27 -35.52
C ALA A 5 -31.95 -6.80 -34.51
N PRO A 6 -31.14 -5.79 -34.86
CA PRO A 6 -30.07 -5.31 -33.99
C PRO A 6 -30.65 -4.76 -32.69
N VAL A 7 -30.08 -5.21 -31.57
CA VAL A 7 -30.50 -4.79 -30.22
C VAL A 7 -30.14 -3.32 -30.03
N ALA A 8 -31.16 -2.45 -29.93
CA ALA A 8 -30.97 -1.04 -29.61
C ALA A 8 -30.58 -0.87 -28.15
N ILE A 9 -29.35 -0.42 -27.88
CA ILE A 9 -28.91 -0.06 -26.54
C ILE A 9 -29.71 1.15 -26.07
N LYS A 10 -30.55 0.97 -25.03
CA LYS A 10 -31.42 2.02 -24.50
C LYS A 10 -30.68 3.05 -23.63
N SER A 11 -29.64 2.62 -22.92
CA SER A 11 -28.77 3.52 -22.15
C SER A 11 -27.45 2.83 -21.77
N VAL A 12 -26.43 3.64 -21.51
CA VAL A 12 -25.13 3.20 -20.98
C VAL A 12 -24.78 4.02 -19.74
N ARG A 13 -24.10 3.39 -18.79
CA ARG A 13 -23.57 4.03 -17.58
C ARG A 13 -22.18 3.50 -17.28
N LEU A 14 -21.19 4.39 -17.23
CA LEU A 14 -19.83 4.06 -16.83
C LEU A 14 -19.76 3.74 -15.33
N LYS A 15 -19.01 2.69 -14.97
CA LYS A 15 -18.66 2.34 -13.58
C LYS A 15 -17.15 2.23 -13.50
N VAL A 16 -16.53 2.97 -12.57
CA VAL A 16 -15.07 2.97 -12.37
C VAL A 16 -14.77 2.77 -10.89
N GLY A 17 -13.77 1.94 -10.59
CA GLY A 17 -13.16 1.81 -9.28
C GLY A 17 -11.66 2.08 -9.39
N LEU A 18 -11.06 2.64 -8.34
CA LEU A 18 -9.64 2.94 -8.27
C LEU A 18 -9.00 2.16 -7.13
N GLU A 19 -7.79 1.65 -7.37
CA GLU A 19 -6.92 1.09 -6.35
C GLU A 19 -5.70 2.00 -6.25
N ILE A 20 -5.50 2.57 -5.07
CA ILE A 20 -4.48 3.58 -4.83
C ILE A 20 -3.53 3.07 -3.76
N HIS A 21 -2.25 2.95 -4.11
CA HIS A 21 -1.19 2.73 -3.15
C HIS A 21 -0.55 4.07 -2.78
N ILE A 22 -0.40 4.30 -1.48
CA ILE A 22 0.17 5.53 -0.93
C ILE A 22 1.42 5.15 -0.14
N GLU A 23 2.54 5.82 -0.44
CA GLU A 23 3.76 5.67 0.33
C GLU A 23 3.74 6.58 1.57
N LEU A 24 3.92 6.00 2.75
CA LEU A 24 3.94 6.75 4.01
C LEU A 24 5.33 7.35 4.24
N ALA A 25 5.38 8.64 4.58
CA ALA A 25 6.62 9.37 4.85
C ALA A 25 7.27 9.04 6.21
N THR A 26 7.39 7.75 6.55
CA THR A 26 8.01 7.28 7.79
C THR A 26 9.54 7.35 7.70
N ARG A 27 10.22 7.55 8.83
CA ARG A 27 11.70 7.58 8.84
C ARG A 27 12.35 6.23 8.57
N SER A 28 11.69 5.13 8.93
CA SER A 28 12.15 3.76 8.65
C SER A 28 11.13 2.97 7.83
N LYS A 29 11.59 1.92 7.15
CA LYS A 29 10.75 0.98 6.41
C LYS A 29 9.77 0.23 7.33
N MET A 30 8.79 -0.46 6.73
CA MET A 30 7.70 -1.12 7.46
C MET A 30 8.17 -2.24 8.41
N PHE A 31 9.22 -2.99 8.03
CA PHE A 31 9.66 -4.19 8.77
C PHE A 31 11.12 -4.16 9.24
N ALA A 32 11.82 -3.06 8.98
CA ALA A 32 13.25 -2.93 9.22
C ALA A 32 13.64 -1.48 9.52
N ARG A 33 14.79 -1.29 10.17
CA ARG A 33 15.29 0.03 10.57
C ARG A 33 15.92 0.86 9.44
N ALA A 34 16.07 0.32 8.23
CA ALA A 34 16.55 1.08 7.08
C ALA A 34 15.64 2.28 6.78
N GLY A 35 16.24 3.36 6.27
CA GLY A 35 15.51 4.56 5.84
C GLY A 35 14.43 4.24 4.81
N SER A 36 13.28 4.91 4.94
CA SER A 36 12.17 4.76 3.98
C SER A 36 12.31 5.75 2.82
N PRO A 37 12.29 5.32 1.56
CA PRO A 37 12.30 6.22 0.41
C PRO A 37 11.15 7.23 0.39
N GLY A 38 10.00 6.91 1.00
CA GLY A 38 8.88 7.85 1.13
C GLY A 38 9.15 9.07 2.00
N ASN A 39 10.25 9.11 2.76
CA ASN A 39 10.62 10.26 3.58
C ASN A 39 11.67 11.14 2.86
N PRO A 40 11.48 12.48 2.84
CA PRO A 40 12.38 13.41 2.14
C PRO A 40 13.86 13.32 2.54
N GLU A 41 14.18 12.87 3.75
CA GLU A 41 15.56 12.63 4.20
C GLU A 41 16.29 11.59 3.31
N PHE A 42 15.56 10.80 2.51
CA PHE A 42 16.07 9.65 1.78
C PHE A 42 15.77 9.64 0.28
N TYR A 43 15.34 10.75 -0.33
CA TYR A 43 14.99 10.79 -1.76
C TYR A 43 16.18 10.56 -2.69
N ASP A 44 17.34 11.17 -2.41
CA ASP A 44 18.52 11.12 -3.27
C ASP A 44 19.53 10.05 -2.84
N ARG A 45 19.03 8.89 -2.44
CA ARG A 45 19.87 7.79 -1.93
C ARG A 45 20.27 6.85 -3.05
N GLU A 46 21.56 6.52 -3.10
CA GLU A 46 22.13 5.61 -4.10
C GLU A 46 21.43 4.23 -4.11
N PRO A 47 21.40 3.53 -5.26
CA PRO A 47 20.88 2.17 -5.35
C PRO A 47 21.48 1.26 -4.29
N ASN A 48 20.63 0.47 -3.64
CA ASN A 48 21.03 -0.46 -2.59
C ASN A 48 21.74 0.18 -1.37
N SER A 49 21.57 1.49 -1.12
CA SER A 49 22.13 2.16 0.07
C SER A 49 21.21 2.18 1.30
N LEU A 50 19.93 1.81 1.14
CA LEU A 50 18.91 1.76 2.21
C LEU A 50 18.44 0.34 2.49
N VAL A 51 19.39 -0.58 2.73
CA VAL A 51 19.12 -2.02 2.81
C VAL A 51 19.63 -2.57 4.14
N THR A 52 18.90 -3.54 4.69
CA THR A 52 19.35 -4.40 5.79
C THR A 52 19.15 -5.86 5.37
N PRO A 53 19.69 -6.85 6.11
CA PRO A 53 19.40 -8.26 5.86
C PRO A 53 17.89 -8.55 5.72
N THR A 54 17.05 -7.95 6.58
CA THR A 54 15.58 -8.11 6.50
C THR A 54 14.99 -7.53 5.23
N VAL A 55 15.45 -6.37 4.77
CA VAL A 55 15.00 -5.75 3.50
C VAL A 55 15.45 -6.60 2.31
N ALA A 56 16.65 -7.17 2.37
CA ALA A 56 17.19 -8.08 1.36
C ALA A 56 16.68 -9.52 1.48
N ALA A 57 15.77 -9.80 2.42
CA ALA A 57 15.21 -11.12 2.69
C ALA A 57 16.25 -12.23 2.90
N LEU A 58 17.36 -11.91 3.57
CA LEU A 58 18.40 -12.90 3.85
C LEU A 58 17.92 -13.96 4.86
N PRO A 59 18.45 -15.19 4.80
CA PRO A 59 18.10 -16.26 5.74
C PRO A 59 18.29 -15.83 7.20
N GLY A 60 17.36 -16.25 8.07
CA GLY A 60 17.42 -15.98 9.51
C GLY A 60 16.91 -14.60 9.94
N THR A 61 16.40 -13.79 9.01
CA THR A 61 15.86 -12.46 9.34
C THR A 61 14.39 -12.52 9.73
N LEU A 62 13.99 -11.66 10.67
CA LEU A 62 12.60 -11.55 11.14
C LEU A 62 12.09 -10.11 10.97
N PRO A 63 10.83 -9.92 10.54
CA PRO A 63 10.23 -8.60 10.38
C PRO A 63 9.80 -8.04 11.75
N VAL A 64 10.04 -6.73 11.96
CA VAL A 64 9.48 -5.99 13.11
C VAL A 64 8.69 -4.81 12.59
N MET A 65 7.39 -4.81 12.86
CA MET A 65 6.46 -3.82 12.33
C MET A 65 6.76 -2.40 12.85
N ASN A 66 6.68 -1.42 11.95
CA ASN A 66 6.84 -0.02 12.25
C ASN A 66 5.57 0.57 12.88
N LEU A 67 5.63 0.91 14.16
CA LEU A 67 4.50 1.52 14.89
C LEU A 67 4.00 2.81 14.22
N ARG A 68 4.90 3.67 13.74
CA ARG A 68 4.52 4.93 13.11
C ARG A 68 3.77 4.73 11.79
N ALA A 69 4.16 3.70 11.04
CA ALA A 69 3.45 3.34 9.81
C ALA A 69 2.00 2.91 10.13
N VAL A 70 1.80 2.11 11.17
CA VAL A 70 0.47 1.68 11.63
C VAL A 70 -0.38 2.88 12.06
N GLU A 71 0.18 3.79 12.87
CA GLU A 71 -0.50 5.02 13.29
C GLU A 71 -0.93 5.87 12.08
N MET A 72 -0.03 6.08 11.12
CA MET A 72 -0.33 6.86 9.91
C MET A 72 -1.40 6.18 9.06
N SER A 73 -1.38 4.84 8.91
CA SER A 73 -2.45 4.10 8.24
C SER A 73 -3.81 4.28 8.93
N MET A 74 -3.84 4.26 10.27
CA MET A 74 -5.06 4.53 11.03
C MET A 74 -5.53 5.98 10.85
N MET A 75 -4.61 6.95 10.84
CA MET A 75 -4.93 8.35 10.57
C MET A 75 -5.55 8.55 9.19
N VAL A 76 -5.01 7.90 8.15
CA VAL A 76 -5.60 7.93 6.80
C VAL A 76 -7.02 7.36 6.82
N GLY A 77 -7.22 6.21 7.47
CA GLY A 77 -8.56 5.63 7.62
C GLY A 77 -9.55 6.58 8.29
N LEU A 78 -9.15 7.21 9.41
CA LEU A 78 -10.00 8.18 10.12
C LEU A 78 -10.29 9.42 9.27
N ALA A 79 -9.28 9.95 8.56
CA ALA A 79 -9.44 11.10 7.67
C ALA A 79 -10.40 10.83 6.50
N LEU A 80 -10.48 9.57 6.04
CA LEU A 80 -11.41 9.12 5.01
C LEU A 80 -12.78 8.69 5.57
N GLY A 81 -13.02 8.86 6.88
CA GLY A 81 -14.28 8.48 7.53
C GLY A 81 -14.46 6.97 7.72
N CYS A 82 -13.38 6.18 7.66
CA CYS A 82 -13.43 4.74 7.92
C CYS A 82 -13.52 4.43 9.42
N SER A 83 -14.11 3.27 9.74
CA SER A 83 -14.03 2.68 11.08
C SER A 83 -12.77 1.82 11.21
N ILE A 84 -12.01 2.01 12.29
CA ILE A 84 -10.76 1.26 12.50
C ILE A 84 -11.05 -0.06 13.22
N ALA A 85 -10.53 -1.16 12.66
CA ALA A 85 -10.67 -2.48 13.26
C ALA A 85 -9.90 -2.57 14.59
N ARG A 86 -10.54 -3.16 15.62
CA ARG A 86 -9.89 -3.40 16.93
C ARG A 86 -8.76 -4.43 16.88
N ARG A 87 -8.80 -5.32 15.90
CA ARG A 87 -7.79 -6.36 15.69
C ARG A 87 -7.52 -6.46 14.20
N SER A 88 -6.25 -6.37 13.85
CA SER A 88 -5.73 -6.63 12.52
C SER A 88 -4.62 -7.68 12.63
N LYS A 89 -4.40 -8.43 11.56
CA LYS A 89 -3.28 -9.38 11.45
C LYS A 89 -2.45 -9.03 10.21
N TRP A 90 -1.18 -9.42 10.22
CA TRP A 90 -0.32 -9.33 9.06
C TRP A 90 -0.26 -10.68 8.37
N ASP A 91 -0.55 -10.71 7.07
CA ASP A 91 -0.57 -11.92 6.25
C ASP A 91 0.60 -11.92 5.25
N ARG A 92 0.98 -13.12 4.81
CA ARG A 92 1.92 -13.30 3.70
C ARG A 92 1.10 -13.45 2.41
N LYS A 93 1.35 -12.58 1.43
CA LYS A 93 0.77 -12.63 0.09
C LYS A 93 1.81 -13.15 -0.89
#